data_AF-A0A7J4DVY6-F1
#
_entry.id   AF-A0A7J4DVY6-F1
#
_cell.length_a   1.000
_cell.length_b   1.000
_cell.length_c   1.000
_cell.angle_alpha   90.00
_cell.angle_beta   90.00
_cell.angle_gamma   90.00
#
_symmetry.space_group_name_H-M   'P 1'
#
loop_
_entity.id
_entity.type
_entity.pdbx_description
1 polymer ?
#
loop_
_entity_poly.entity_id
_entity_poly.type
_entity_poly.pdbx_seq_one_letter_code
_entity_poly.pdbx_strand_id
1 'polypeptide(L)'
;MRYQIHSNIDASALSLTSPYIPICVAGDLRYGGKLHYVVAGTIYAGGIPARLVMGKCKDYLLPLRYGEGEYQFVEIYYVESWRLKEIIKHLTQILGIDIKRQTLRLEGGECIIYCEAFVVNNETCNTRIRENEQRKWARILLAMPPHATIIVPPLAVYPLTLDNVKPCADGHAYCVAPGSSFVVGVHDIYVNMDRLYEVFSNNIELEILPAKDSFNRLYCVYTPIERKEL
;
A
#
# COMPACT_ATOMS: atom_id res chain seq x y z
N MET A 1 -2.00 20.94 -35.24
CA MET A 1 -1.22 21.90 -34.43
C MET A 1 0.04 21.21 -33.97
N ARG A 2 1.23 21.72 -34.33
CA ARG A 2 2.52 21.24 -33.84
C ARG A 2 3.00 22.22 -32.78
N TYR A 3 3.32 21.74 -31.58
CA TYR A 3 3.99 22.56 -30.58
C TYR A 3 5.49 22.22 -30.61
N GLN A 4 6.31 23.22 -30.94
CA GLN A 4 7.75 23.22 -30.68
C GLN A 4 7.96 23.60 -29.21
N ILE A 5 8.55 22.72 -28.41
CA ILE A 5 9.06 23.09 -27.09
C ILE A 5 10.52 23.49 -27.29
N HIS A 6 10.80 24.78 -27.06
CA HIS A 6 12.15 25.29 -26.98
C HIS A 6 12.85 24.67 -25.76
N SER A 7 13.86 23.85 -26.02
CA SER A 7 14.86 23.45 -25.04
C SER A 7 15.66 24.68 -24.61
N ASN A 8 15.59 25.01 -23.33
CA ASN A 8 16.69 25.56 -22.51
C ASN A 8 16.15 25.75 -21.08
N ILE A 9 15.86 24.64 -20.40
CA ILE A 9 15.92 24.65 -18.93
C ILE A 9 17.34 24.24 -18.61
N ASP A 10 18.13 25.22 -18.20
CA ASP A 10 19.45 25.03 -17.65
C ASP A 10 19.30 24.22 -16.35
N ALA A 11 19.57 22.90 -16.43
CA ALA A 11 19.44 21.97 -15.32
C ALA A 11 20.42 22.27 -14.16
N SER A 12 21.29 23.28 -14.32
CA SER A 12 22.21 23.75 -13.29
C SER A 12 21.55 24.68 -12.24
N ALA A 13 20.32 25.18 -12.49
CA ALA A 13 19.65 26.14 -11.61
C ALA A 13 18.58 25.54 -10.66
N LEU A 14 18.36 24.21 -10.69
CA LEU A 14 17.54 23.50 -9.70
C LEU A 14 18.42 22.77 -8.67
N SER A 15 19.32 23.52 -8.01
CA SER A 15 19.87 23.09 -6.72
C SER A 15 18.80 23.24 -5.62
N LEU A 16 17.69 22.53 -5.76
CA LEU A 16 16.80 22.24 -4.65
C LEU A 16 17.34 20.99 -3.99
N THR A 17 18.26 21.17 -3.03
CA THR A 17 18.68 20.12 -2.10
C THR A 17 17.52 19.81 -1.16
N SER A 18 16.41 19.32 -1.71
CA SER A 18 15.36 18.72 -0.92
C SER A 18 16.01 17.62 -0.09
N PRO A 19 15.89 17.64 1.25
CA PRO A 19 16.41 16.54 2.06
C PRO A 19 15.67 15.24 1.74
N TYR A 20 14.55 15.31 1.02
CA TYR A 20 13.72 14.19 0.65
C TYR A 20 14.14 13.56 -0.66
N ILE A 21 14.39 12.26 -0.61
CA ILE A 21 14.64 11.41 -1.75
C ILE A 21 13.36 10.62 -2.02
N PRO A 22 12.86 10.59 -3.27
CA PRO A 22 11.77 9.69 -3.62
C PRO A 22 12.27 8.25 -3.57
N ILE A 23 11.59 7.41 -2.80
CA ILE A 23 11.75 5.96 -2.80
C ILE A 23 10.54 5.30 -3.46
N CYS A 24 10.80 4.16 -4.07
CA CYS A 24 9.78 3.28 -4.63
C CYS A 24 9.73 1.98 -3.85
N VAL A 25 8.54 1.68 -3.32
CA VAL A 25 8.29 0.47 -2.55
C VAL A 25 7.33 -0.43 -3.31
N ALA A 26 7.66 -1.72 -3.35
CA ALA A 26 6.86 -2.76 -3.99
C ALA A 26 6.82 -4.01 -3.08
N GLY A 27 5.95 -4.97 -3.42
CA GLY A 27 5.81 -6.20 -2.64
C GLY A 27 5.47 -5.91 -1.18
N ASP A 28 6.19 -6.54 -0.25
CA ASP A 28 5.96 -6.44 1.19
C ASP A 28 6.45 -5.12 1.84
N LEU A 29 7.13 -4.25 1.10
CA LEU A 29 7.49 -2.90 1.56
C LEU A 29 6.37 -1.87 1.38
N ARG A 30 5.40 -2.15 0.50
CA ARG A 30 4.23 -1.30 0.30
C ARG A 30 3.32 -1.30 1.51
N TYR A 31 2.50 -0.27 1.58
CA TYR A 31 1.46 -0.14 2.57
C TYR A 31 0.60 -1.41 2.68
N GLY A 32 0.40 -1.90 3.90
CA GLY A 32 -0.24 -3.19 4.20
C GLY A 32 0.69 -4.43 4.13
N GLY A 33 1.91 -4.28 3.60
CA GLY A 33 2.90 -5.34 3.52
C GLY A 33 3.57 -5.68 4.84
N LYS A 34 4.19 -6.85 4.91
CA LYS A 34 4.81 -7.35 6.15
C LYS A 34 5.97 -6.48 6.62
N LEU A 35 6.60 -5.72 5.72
CA LEU A 35 7.76 -4.89 5.98
C LEU A 35 7.46 -3.39 5.86
N HIS A 36 6.20 -3.00 5.69
CA HIS A 36 5.84 -1.59 5.52
C HIS A 36 6.29 -0.71 6.68
N TYR A 37 6.25 -1.25 7.90
CA TYR A 37 6.69 -0.54 9.10
C TYR A 37 8.14 -0.02 9.01
N VAL A 38 8.98 -0.65 8.18
CA VAL A 38 10.37 -0.22 7.98
C VAL A 38 10.44 1.13 7.23
N VAL A 39 9.46 1.42 6.38
CA VAL A 39 9.33 2.70 5.67
C VAL A 39 8.32 3.64 6.34
N ALA A 40 7.88 3.33 7.57
CA ALA A 40 6.98 4.21 8.32
C ALA A 40 7.60 5.60 8.57
N GLY A 41 6.76 6.63 8.67
CA GLY A 41 7.21 8.02 8.82
C GLY A 41 7.81 8.64 7.55
N THR A 42 7.72 7.96 6.41
CA THR A 42 7.94 8.57 5.09
C THR A 42 6.65 9.20 4.58
N ILE A 43 6.74 10.13 3.64
CA ILE A 43 5.59 10.88 3.13
C ILE A 43 5.09 10.21 1.85
N TYR A 44 3.88 9.65 1.88
CA TYR A 44 3.27 9.03 0.70
C TYR A 44 3.01 10.06 -0.40
N ALA A 45 3.42 9.76 -1.63
CA ALA A 45 3.31 10.65 -2.79
C ALA A 45 2.36 10.12 -3.88
N GLY A 46 2.02 8.83 -3.85
CA GLY A 46 1.16 8.20 -4.84
C GLY A 46 1.62 6.80 -5.22
N GLY A 47 1.03 6.25 -6.28
CA GLY A 47 1.43 4.96 -6.81
C GLY A 47 1.25 4.87 -8.32
N ILE A 48 2.07 4.03 -8.94
CA ILE A 48 2.17 3.90 -10.39
C ILE A 48 2.60 2.47 -10.77
N PRO A 49 2.19 1.93 -11.93
CA PRO A 49 2.77 0.70 -12.44
C PRO A 49 4.25 0.88 -12.82
N ALA A 50 5.10 -0.08 -12.45
CA ALA A 50 6.50 -0.14 -12.81
C ALA A 50 6.89 -1.56 -13.24
N ARG A 51 7.77 -1.71 -14.23
CA ARG A 51 8.30 -3.03 -14.60
C ARG A 51 9.34 -3.45 -13.57
N LEU A 52 9.02 -4.46 -12.77
CA LEU A 52 9.88 -4.96 -11.69
C LEU A 52 9.91 -6.48 -11.70
N VAL A 53 11.11 -7.03 -11.54
CA VAL A 53 11.24 -8.45 -11.19
C VAL A 53 11.01 -8.54 -9.69
N MET A 54 10.04 -9.36 -9.28
CA MET A 54 9.81 -9.66 -7.88
C MET A 54 10.43 -11.01 -7.55
N GLY A 55 10.82 -11.22 -6.30
CA GLY A 55 11.27 -12.51 -5.81
C GLY A 55 10.86 -12.75 -4.37
N LYS A 56 10.76 -14.02 -4.01
CA LYS A 56 10.46 -14.45 -2.65
C LYS A 56 11.78 -14.69 -1.90
N CYS A 57 12.03 -13.86 -0.90
CA CYS A 57 13.18 -13.94 -0.01
C CYS A 57 12.68 -14.34 1.37
N LYS A 58 12.94 -15.58 1.79
CA LYS A 58 12.25 -16.18 2.96
C LYS A 58 10.73 -16.13 2.76
N ASP A 59 10.01 -15.41 3.63
CA ASP A 59 8.54 -15.26 3.57
C ASP A 59 8.09 -13.91 2.99
N TYR A 60 9.02 -13.14 2.44
CA TYR A 60 8.81 -11.77 1.96
C TYR A 60 8.91 -11.66 0.45
N LEU A 61 7.99 -10.92 -0.14
CA LEU A 61 8.00 -10.57 -1.56
C LEU A 61 8.72 -9.24 -1.77
N LEU A 62 9.87 -9.25 -2.44
CA LEU A 62 10.75 -8.08 -2.60
C LEU A 62 11.16 -7.85 -4.06
N PRO A 63 11.48 -6.61 -4.45
CA PRO A 63 12.06 -6.32 -5.76
C PRO A 63 13.46 -6.94 -5.89
N LEU A 64 13.75 -7.53 -7.05
CA LEU A 64 15.05 -8.09 -7.37
C LEU A 64 15.88 -7.15 -8.25
N ARG A 65 17.20 -7.30 -8.15
CA ARG A 65 18.17 -6.51 -8.89
C ARG A 65 18.32 -7.04 -10.32
N TYR A 66 17.85 -6.24 -11.28
CA TYR A 66 17.90 -6.49 -12.74
C TYR A 66 16.91 -7.54 -13.29
N GLY A 67 16.55 -7.31 -14.55
CA GLY A 67 15.67 -8.15 -15.37
C GLY A 67 14.46 -7.35 -15.89
N GLU A 68 13.96 -7.75 -17.04
CA GLU A 68 12.67 -7.25 -17.53
C GLU A 68 11.56 -7.99 -16.80
N GLY A 69 11.04 -7.35 -15.75
CA GLY A 69 9.90 -7.86 -15.01
C GLY A 69 8.56 -7.49 -15.62
N GLU A 70 7.51 -8.00 -14.98
CA GLU A 70 6.13 -7.64 -15.27
C GLU A 70 5.80 -6.28 -14.63
N TYR A 71 4.70 -5.68 -15.08
CA TYR A 71 4.18 -4.48 -14.44
C TYR A 71 3.65 -4.82 -13.05
N GLN A 72 4.26 -4.20 -12.06
CA GLN A 72 3.88 -4.27 -10.66
C GLN A 72 3.43 -2.89 -10.22
N PHE A 73 2.37 -2.81 -9.44
CA PHE A 73 2.01 -1.53 -8.81
C PHE A 73 3.07 -1.17 -7.75
N VAL A 74 3.63 0.03 -7.81
CA VAL A 74 4.57 0.54 -6.81
C VAL A 74 4.01 1.78 -6.15
N GLU A 75 4.39 1.99 -4.90
CA GLU A 75 4.08 3.22 -4.18
C GLU A 75 5.33 4.08 -4.10
N ILE A 76 5.14 5.40 -4.21
CA ILE A 76 6.19 6.40 -4.13
C ILE A 76 6.07 7.08 -2.77
N TYR A 77 7.18 7.17 -2.06
CA TYR A 77 7.29 7.92 -0.82
C TYR A 77 8.46 8.88 -0.87
N TYR A 78 8.36 10.00 -0.16
CA TYR A 78 9.48 10.89 0.11
C TYR A 78 10.08 10.53 1.47
N VAL A 79 11.38 10.26 1.49
CA VAL A 79 12.12 9.92 2.70
C VAL A 79 13.31 10.84 2.87
N GLU A 80 13.58 11.26 4.10
CA GLU A 80 14.78 12.04 4.39
C GLU A 80 16.04 11.24 4.07
N SER A 81 17.02 11.88 3.45
CA SER A 81 18.22 11.23 2.91
C SER A 81 19.01 10.41 3.93
N TRP A 82 19.04 10.86 5.19
CA TRP A 82 19.71 10.15 6.29
C TRP A 82 19.03 8.82 6.64
N ARG A 83 17.70 8.73 6.50
CA ARG A 83 16.91 7.52 6.82
C ARG A 83 17.10 6.38 5.83
N LEU A 84 17.59 6.66 4.62
CA LEU A 84 17.87 5.59 3.63
C LEU A 84 18.83 4.53 4.18
N LYS A 85 19.87 4.96 4.90
CA LYS A 85 20.85 4.05 5.50
C LYS A 85 20.23 3.22 6.62
N GLU A 86 19.32 3.80 7.40
CA GLU A 86 18.60 3.09 8.46
C GLU A 86 17.65 2.04 7.91
N ILE A 87 16.89 2.38 6.86
CA ILE A 87 16.01 1.43 6.17
C ILE A 87 16.81 0.22 5.66
N ILE A 88 17.92 0.46 4.95
CA ILE A 88 18.80 -0.61 4.45
C ILE A 88 19.32 -1.48 5.59
N LYS A 89 19.81 -0.85 6.67
CA LYS A 89 20.32 -1.56 7.84
C LYS A 89 19.24 -2.45 8.47
N HIS A 90 18.05 -1.90 8.66
CA HIS A 90 16.94 -2.62 9.28
C HIS A 90 16.45 -3.78 8.40
N LEU A 91 16.28 -3.55 7.09
CA LEU A 91 15.92 -4.62 6.15
C LEU A 91 16.98 -5.72 6.11
N THR A 92 18.26 -5.34 6.09
CA THR A 92 19.38 -6.29 6.14
C THR A 92 19.33 -7.14 7.42
N GLN A 93 19.00 -6.55 8.57
CA GLN A 93 18.88 -7.27 9.83
C GLN A 93 17.70 -8.25 9.84
N ILE A 94 16.53 -7.83 9.35
CA ILE A 94 15.33 -8.69 9.29
C ILE A 94 15.56 -9.87 8.34
N LEU A 95 16.08 -9.58 7.15
CA LEU A 95 16.17 -10.55 6.07
C LEU A 95 17.45 -11.39 6.16
N GLY A 96 18.49 -10.93 6.85
CA GLY A 96 19.79 -11.59 6.91
C GLY A 96 20.50 -11.63 5.54
N ILE A 97 20.15 -10.71 4.64
CA ILE A 97 20.67 -10.61 3.27
C ILE A 97 20.99 -9.15 2.95
N ASP A 98 21.91 -8.95 2.01
CA ASP A 98 22.38 -7.63 1.61
C ASP A 98 21.33 -6.89 0.76
N ILE A 99 20.88 -5.73 1.26
CA ILE A 99 19.90 -4.87 0.60
C ILE A 99 20.63 -3.78 -0.18
N LYS A 100 20.35 -3.68 -1.48
CA LYS A 100 20.93 -2.67 -2.37
C LYS A 100 19.92 -1.60 -2.71
N ARG A 101 20.44 -0.44 -3.12
CA ARG A 101 19.65 0.60 -3.77
C ARG A 101 19.78 0.50 -5.28
N GLN A 102 18.68 0.71 -5.97
CA GLN A 102 18.66 0.84 -7.41
C GLN A 102 17.75 2.01 -7.77
N THR A 103 18.28 2.95 -8.55
CA THR A 103 17.47 4.03 -9.10
C THR A 103 16.59 3.45 -10.22
N LEU A 104 15.27 3.60 -10.05
CA LEU A 104 14.27 3.24 -11.04
C LEU A 104 13.80 4.50 -11.76
N ARG A 105 13.48 4.34 -13.04
CA ARG A 105 12.81 5.34 -13.85
C ARG A 105 11.36 4.93 -14.03
N LEU A 106 10.45 5.70 -13.42
CA LEU A 106 9.01 5.49 -13.50
C LEU A 106 8.40 6.44 -14.52
N GLU A 107 7.53 5.92 -15.38
CA GLU A 107 6.85 6.69 -16.43
C GLU A 107 5.34 6.63 -16.25
N GLY A 108 4.70 7.79 -16.11
CA GLY A 108 3.25 7.94 -16.04
C GLY A 108 2.77 9.03 -16.99
N GLY A 109 2.37 8.62 -18.20
CA GLY A 109 2.06 9.58 -19.26
C GLY A 109 3.32 10.39 -19.63
N GLU A 110 3.27 11.70 -19.48
CA GLU A 110 4.41 12.61 -19.73
C GLU A 110 5.31 12.80 -18.50
N CYS A 111 4.90 12.29 -17.34
CA CYS A 111 5.66 12.43 -16.09
C CYS A 111 6.72 11.32 -15.98
N ILE A 112 7.97 11.71 -15.78
CA ILE A 112 9.08 10.80 -15.47
C ILE A 112 9.56 11.10 -14.05
N ILE A 113 9.53 10.09 -13.19
CA ILE A 113 10.02 10.17 -11.81
C ILE A 113 11.19 9.20 -11.66
N TYR A 114 12.32 9.69 -11.16
CA TYR A 114 13.43 8.85 -10.71
C TYR A 114 13.29 8.60 -9.22
N CYS A 115 13.32 7.35 -8.78
CA CYS A 115 13.19 6.98 -7.38
C CYS A 115 14.15 5.86 -6.99
N GLU A 116 14.51 5.81 -5.72
CA GLU A 116 15.34 4.75 -5.17
C GLU A 116 14.48 3.56 -4.74
N ALA A 117 14.74 2.38 -5.27
CA ALA A 117 14.14 1.13 -4.79
C ALA A 117 15.14 0.34 -3.96
N PHE A 118 14.63 -0.35 -2.93
CA PHE A 118 15.38 -1.33 -2.16
C PHE A 118 15.24 -2.69 -2.83
N VAL A 119 16.36 -3.21 -3.34
CA VAL A 119 16.41 -4.43 -4.14
C VAL A 119 17.35 -5.45 -3.52
N VAL A 120 17.14 -6.72 -3.85
CA VAL A 120 17.96 -7.86 -3.44
C VAL A 120 18.52 -8.59 -4.67
N ASN A 121 19.66 -9.26 -4.53
CA ASN A 121 20.26 -9.99 -5.66
C ASN A 121 19.43 -11.22 -6.04
N ASN A 122 19.33 -11.51 -7.33
CA ASN A 122 18.52 -12.62 -7.88
C ASN A 122 18.96 -14.00 -7.36
N GLU A 123 20.25 -14.17 -7.05
CA GLU A 123 20.82 -15.43 -6.53
C GLU A 123 20.36 -15.74 -5.11
N THR A 124 19.91 -14.73 -4.38
CA THR A 124 19.56 -14.85 -2.95
C THR A 124 18.10 -15.23 -2.74
N CYS A 125 17.25 -15.08 -3.76
CA CYS A 125 15.81 -15.21 -3.63
C CYS A 125 15.22 -16.06 -4.75
N ASN A 126 14.10 -16.72 -4.47
CA ASN A 126 13.42 -17.50 -5.48
C ASN A 126 12.64 -16.57 -6.42
N THR A 127 13.01 -16.58 -7.71
CA THR A 127 12.36 -15.82 -8.78
C THR A 127 11.08 -16.48 -9.30
N ARG A 128 10.90 -17.79 -9.06
CA ARG A 128 9.67 -18.51 -9.40
C ARG A 128 8.61 -18.26 -8.35
N ILE A 129 8.06 -17.05 -8.36
CA ILE A 129 6.84 -16.73 -7.65
C ILE A 129 5.72 -17.42 -8.43
N ARG A 130 4.97 -18.32 -7.79
CA ARG A 130 3.76 -18.87 -8.45
C ARG A 130 2.83 -17.70 -8.75
N GLU A 131 2.10 -17.68 -9.87
CA GLU A 131 1.15 -16.57 -10.18
C GLU A 131 0.19 -16.28 -9.00
N ASN A 132 -0.18 -17.32 -8.23
CA ASN A 132 -0.99 -17.17 -7.01
C ASN A 132 -0.27 -16.49 -5.83
N GLU A 133 1.08 -16.46 -5.81
CA GLU A 133 1.89 -15.72 -4.84
C GLU A 133 2.18 -14.28 -5.27
N GLN A 134 1.84 -13.88 -6.51
CA GLN A 134 1.68 -12.46 -6.85
C GLN A 134 0.43 -11.95 -6.11
N ARG A 135 0.64 -11.71 -4.83
CA ARG A 135 -0.29 -11.19 -3.84
C ARG A 135 -1.13 -10.09 -4.50
N LYS A 136 -2.46 -10.26 -4.52
CA LYS A 136 -3.37 -9.24 -5.04
C LYS A 136 -3.46 -8.11 -4.03
N TRP A 137 -3.20 -6.88 -4.45
CA TRP A 137 -3.28 -5.69 -3.59
C TRP A 137 -4.47 -4.87 -4.03
N ALA A 138 -5.25 -4.43 -3.05
CA ALA A 138 -6.41 -3.58 -3.28
C ALA A 138 -6.32 -2.35 -2.39
N ARG A 139 -6.74 -1.22 -2.93
CA ARG A 139 -7.12 -0.06 -2.13
C ARG A 139 -8.55 -0.30 -1.65
N ILE A 140 -8.75 -0.25 -0.34
CA ILE A 140 -10.04 -0.50 0.29
C ILE A 140 -10.36 0.71 1.17
N LEU A 141 -11.60 1.15 1.09
CA LEU A 141 -12.17 2.07 2.06
C LEU A 141 -12.91 1.24 3.11
N LEU A 142 -12.37 1.23 4.33
CA LEU A 142 -12.89 0.44 5.45
C LEU A 142 -13.55 1.33 6.48
N ALA A 143 -14.87 1.22 6.64
CA ALA A 143 -15.58 1.87 7.74
C ALA A 143 -15.37 1.05 9.03
N MET A 144 -14.80 1.68 10.07
CA MET A 144 -14.51 0.99 11.33
C MET A 144 -15.25 1.62 12.53
N PRO A 145 -15.81 0.80 13.44
CA PRO A 145 -16.39 1.26 14.68
C PRO A 145 -15.40 2.09 15.54
N PRO A 146 -15.89 3.02 16.39
CA PRO A 146 -15.04 3.95 17.14
C PRO A 146 -13.97 3.31 18.05
N HIS A 147 -14.15 2.05 18.43
CA HIS A 147 -13.25 1.32 19.33
C HIS A 147 -12.57 0.12 18.64
N ALA A 148 -12.76 -0.05 17.33
CA ALA A 148 -12.09 -1.11 16.58
C ALA A 148 -10.59 -0.83 16.47
N THR A 149 -9.76 -1.84 16.75
CA THR A 149 -8.31 -1.70 16.64
C THR A 149 -7.89 -1.77 15.19
N ILE A 150 -7.12 -0.77 14.76
CA ILE A 150 -6.59 -0.73 13.40
C ILE A 150 -5.32 -1.60 13.33
N ILE A 151 -5.36 -2.63 12.50
CA ILE A 151 -4.24 -3.56 12.32
C ILE A 151 -3.20 -2.98 11.33
N VAL A 152 -3.61 -2.04 10.47
CA VAL A 152 -2.74 -1.34 9.51
C VAL A 152 -3.01 0.18 9.57
N PRO A 153 -2.04 1.04 9.97
CA PRO A 153 -2.30 2.48 10.20
C PRO A 153 -2.78 3.17 8.92
N PRO A 154 -3.99 3.77 8.82
CA PRO A 154 -4.63 4.21 7.56
C PRO A 154 -3.77 5.17 6.72
N LEU A 155 -3.87 5.12 5.38
CA LEU A 155 -3.32 6.14 4.47
C LEU A 155 -4.00 7.49 4.68
N ALA A 156 -5.32 7.45 4.86
CA ALA A 156 -6.15 8.61 5.20
C ALA A 156 -7.38 8.14 5.97
N VAL A 157 -7.96 9.04 6.77
CA VAL A 157 -9.23 8.81 7.46
C VAL A 157 -10.20 9.90 7.05
N TYR A 158 -11.35 9.50 6.56
CA TYR A 158 -12.43 10.41 6.14
C TYR A 158 -13.63 10.20 7.06
N PRO A 159 -14.29 11.27 7.51
CA PRO A 159 -15.59 11.11 8.15
C PRO A 159 -16.63 10.71 7.09
N LEU A 160 -17.43 9.68 7.38
CA LEU A 160 -18.60 9.28 6.59
C LEU A 160 -19.80 9.11 7.53
N THR A 161 -20.99 9.54 7.11
CA THR A 161 -22.23 9.22 7.82
C THR A 161 -22.80 7.93 7.26
N LEU A 162 -22.99 6.93 8.11
CA LEU A 162 -23.74 5.71 7.77
C LEU A 162 -25.16 5.82 8.32
N ASP A 163 -26.14 5.55 7.47
CA ASP A 163 -27.56 5.54 7.84
C ASP A 163 -28.04 4.12 8.17
N ASN A 164 -29.07 4.06 9.01
CA ASN A 164 -29.72 2.84 9.49
C ASN A 164 -28.79 1.87 10.24
N VAL A 165 -27.69 2.38 10.81
CA VAL A 165 -26.74 1.60 11.60
C VAL A 165 -26.29 2.34 12.85
N LYS A 166 -25.83 1.59 13.85
CA LYS A 166 -25.17 2.10 15.07
C LYS A 166 -24.05 1.15 15.52
N PRO A 167 -23.06 1.58 16.31
CA PRO A 167 -22.14 0.66 16.96
C PRO A 167 -22.90 -0.36 17.82
N CYS A 168 -22.55 -1.63 17.72
CA CYS A 168 -23.05 -2.68 18.59
C CYS A 168 -22.51 -2.48 20.02
N ALA A 169 -23.12 -3.17 21.00
CA ALA A 169 -22.73 -3.07 22.41
C ALA A 169 -21.27 -3.49 22.68
N ASP A 170 -20.71 -4.35 21.82
CA ASP A 170 -19.32 -4.79 21.89
C ASP A 170 -18.32 -3.75 21.34
N GLY A 171 -18.78 -2.68 20.69
CA GLY A 171 -17.92 -1.64 20.11
C GLY A 171 -17.03 -2.10 18.94
N HIS A 172 -17.13 -3.37 18.54
CA HIS A 172 -16.33 -3.98 17.48
C HIS A 172 -17.12 -4.13 16.18
N ALA A 173 -18.44 -3.91 16.21
CA ALA A 173 -19.31 -4.08 15.05
C ALA A 173 -20.31 -2.94 14.84
N TYR A 174 -20.92 -2.90 13.66
CA TYR A 174 -22.14 -2.13 13.38
C TYR A 174 -23.37 -3.04 13.37
N CYS A 175 -24.43 -2.59 14.04
CA CYS A 175 -25.72 -3.25 14.13
C CYS A 175 -26.74 -2.44 13.33
N VAL A 176 -27.69 -3.13 12.68
CA VAL A 176 -28.81 -2.48 11.97
C VAL A 176 -29.69 -1.75 12.99
N ALA A 177 -29.97 -0.49 12.72
CA ALA A 177 -30.80 0.39 13.55
C ALA A 177 -31.56 1.38 12.65
N PRO A 178 -32.76 1.02 12.17
CA PRO A 178 -33.52 1.87 11.26
C PRO A 178 -33.77 3.26 11.85
N GLY A 179 -33.52 4.32 11.06
CA GLY A 179 -33.72 5.71 11.47
C GLY A 179 -32.59 6.32 12.31
N SER A 180 -31.50 5.59 12.56
CA SER A 180 -30.28 6.18 13.12
C SER A 180 -29.28 6.58 12.03
N SER A 181 -28.49 7.62 12.29
CA SER A 181 -27.33 7.99 11.49
C SER A 181 -26.12 8.10 12.40
N PHE A 182 -24.99 7.53 11.98
CA PHE A 182 -23.78 7.49 12.79
C PHE A 182 -22.56 7.89 11.96
N VAL A 183 -21.75 8.82 12.50
CA VAL A 183 -20.53 9.28 11.83
C VAL A 183 -19.38 8.33 12.16
N VAL A 184 -18.72 7.83 11.12
CA VAL A 184 -17.66 6.83 11.19
C VAL A 184 -16.38 7.34 10.53
N GLY A 185 -15.24 6.87 11.03
CA GLY A 185 -13.98 6.97 10.31
C GLY A 185 -13.96 5.93 9.19
N VAL A 186 -13.81 6.38 7.95
CA VAL A 186 -13.50 5.54 6.79
C VAL A 186 -12.00 5.59 6.56
N HIS A 187 -11.39 4.45 6.76
CA HIS A 187 -9.96 4.25 6.67
C HIS A 187 -9.61 3.82 5.26
N ASP A 188 -8.87 4.66 4.56
CA ASP A 188 -8.28 4.31 3.29
C ASP A 188 -7.04 3.48 3.54
N ILE A 189 -7.12 2.21 3.18
CA ILE A 189 -6.04 1.25 3.38
C ILE A 189 -5.68 0.64 2.04
N TYR A 190 -4.38 0.50 1.77
CA TYR A 190 -3.89 -0.38 0.73
C TYR A 190 -3.50 -1.71 1.40
N VAL A 191 -4.01 -2.83 0.93
CA VAL A 191 -3.75 -4.09 1.63
C VAL A 191 -3.70 -5.25 0.67
N ASN A 192 -2.82 -6.20 0.98
CA ASN A 192 -2.85 -7.49 0.31
C ASN A 192 -4.11 -8.24 0.73
N MET A 193 -4.90 -8.67 -0.26
CA MET A 193 -6.16 -9.37 -0.03
C MET A 193 -5.98 -10.64 0.80
N ASP A 194 -4.88 -11.38 0.65
CA ASP A 194 -4.65 -12.61 1.44
C ASP A 194 -4.43 -12.30 2.92
N ARG A 195 -3.76 -11.19 3.24
CA ARG A 195 -3.59 -10.71 4.61
C ARG A 195 -4.86 -10.11 5.19
N LEU A 196 -5.68 -9.45 4.35
CA LEU A 196 -7.04 -9.07 4.71
C LEU A 196 -7.80 -10.33 5.16
N TYR A 197 -7.82 -11.37 4.32
CA TYR A 197 -8.46 -12.64 4.69
C TYR A 197 -7.87 -13.24 5.96
N GLU A 198 -6.55 -13.38 6.13
CA GLU A 198 -5.94 -13.95 7.34
C GLU A 198 -6.31 -13.20 8.63
N VAL A 199 -6.32 -11.86 8.56
CA VAL A 199 -6.66 -11.00 9.71
C VAL A 199 -8.14 -11.10 10.05
N PHE A 200 -9.01 -11.16 9.04
CA PHE A 200 -10.45 -11.11 9.23
C PHE A 200 -11.11 -12.49 9.39
N SER A 201 -10.59 -13.53 8.73
CA SER A 201 -11.07 -14.93 8.82
C SER A 201 -10.88 -15.54 10.20
N ASN A 202 -9.92 -15.02 10.97
CA ASN A 202 -9.66 -15.48 12.32
C ASN A 202 -10.62 -14.88 13.36
N ASN A 203 -11.44 -13.88 13.02
CA ASN A 203 -12.31 -13.25 14.01
C ASN A 203 -13.75 -12.93 13.58
N ILE A 204 -14.11 -12.73 12.30
CA ILE A 204 -15.46 -12.25 11.91
C ILE A 204 -15.88 -12.69 10.48
N GLU A 205 -17.18 -12.92 10.26
CA GLU A 205 -17.78 -13.02 8.92
C GLU A 205 -17.89 -11.62 8.29
N LEU A 206 -17.22 -11.40 7.14
CA LEU A 206 -17.09 -10.10 6.48
C LEU A 206 -17.91 -10.08 5.19
N GLU A 207 -18.87 -9.17 5.09
CA GLU A 207 -19.61 -8.95 3.84
C GLU A 207 -18.93 -7.85 3.02
N ILE A 208 -18.38 -8.21 1.87
CA ILE A 208 -17.86 -7.22 0.92
C ILE A 208 -19.04 -6.66 0.13
N LEU A 209 -19.60 -5.53 0.60
CA LEU A 209 -20.64 -4.81 -0.12
C LEU A 209 -20.02 -3.88 -1.16
N PRO A 210 -20.12 -4.15 -2.47
CA PRO A 210 -19.65 -3.24 -3.50
C PRO A 210 -20.51 -1.97 -3.49
N ALA A 211 -20.10 -0.93 -2.77
CA ALA A 211 -20.73 0.38 -2.94
C ALA A 211 -20.15 1.04 -4.20
N LYS A 212 -21.00 1.64 -5.03
CA LYS A 212 -20.58 2.48 -6.14
C LYS A 212 -20.56 3.92 -5.65
N ASP A 213 -19.38 4.52 -5.54
CA ASP A 213 -19.28 5.97 -5.66
C ASP A 213 -19.11 6.35 -7.14
N SER A 214 -19.18 7.65 -7.44
CA SER A 214 -18.92 8.22 -8.76
C SER A 214 -17.51 7.95 -9.30
N PHE A 215 -16.65 7.25 -8.53
CA PHE A 215 -15.29 6.86 -8.87
C PHE A 215 -15.08 5.34 -8.94
N ASN A 216 -16.13 4.51 -8.94
CA ASN A 216 -16.05 3.04 -9.01
C ASN A 216 -15.15 2.41 -7.92
N ARG A 217 -15.11 2.97 -6.71
CA ARG A 217 -14.31 2.40 -5.60
C ARG A 217 -15.05 1.25 -4.94
N LEU A 218 -14.34 0.16 -4.61
CA LEU A 218 -14.88 -0.94 -3.79
C LEU A 218 -14.86 -0.52 -2.32
N TYR A 219 -16.03 -0.56 -1.69
CA TYR A 219 -16.16 -0.37 -0.25
C TYR A 219 -16.23 -1.75 0.40
N CYS A 220 -15.65 -1.89 1.59
CA CYS A 220 -15.91 -3.04 2.45
C CYS A 220 -16.61 -2.50 3.68
N VAL A 221 -17.89 -2.85 3.84
CA VAL A 221 -18.64 -2.51 5.04
C VAL A 221 -18.52 -3.70 5.96
N TYR A 222 -18.02 -3.47 7.16
CA TYR A 222 -18.06 -4.47 8.20
C TYR A 222 -19.52 -4.65 8.66
N THR A 223 -20.13 -5.78 8.30
CA THR A 223 -21.42 -6.24 8.85
C THR A 223 -21.22 -7.61 9.48
N PRO A 224 -21.47 -7.80 10.79
CA PRO A 224 -21.61 -9.16 11.31
C PRO A 224 -22.89 -9.76 10.73
N ILE A 225 -22.75 -10.89 10.05
CA ILE A 225 -23.92 -11.71 9.69
C ILE A 225 -24.47 -12.25 11.02
N GLU A 226 -25.72 -11.91 11.35
CA GLU A 226 -26.46 -12.68 12.35
C GLU A 226 -26.49 -14.12 11.84
N ARG A 227 -25.74 -15.01 12.48
CA ARG A 227 -26.00 -16.44 12.36
C ARG A 227 -27.41 -16.65 12.89
N LYS A 228 -28.38 -16.72 11.98
CA LYS A 228 -29.64 -17.38 12.27
C LYS A 228 -29.27 -18.80 12.67
N GLU A 229 -29.34 -19.09 13.96
CA GLU A 229 -29.25 -20.45 14.46
C GLU A 229 -30.24 -21.31 13.64
N LEU A 230 -29.70 -22.34 12.99
CA LEU A 230 -30.47 -23.44 12.39
C LEU A 230 -30.79 -24.47 13.47
#